data_AF-A0A7J0A2K3-F1
#
_entry.id   AF-A0A7J0A2K3-F1
#
_cell.length_a   1.000
_cell.length_b   1.000
_cell.length_c   1.000
_cell.angle_alpha   90.00
_cell.angle_beta   90.00
_cell.angle_gamma   90.00
#
_symmetry.space_group_name_H-M   'P 1'
#
loop_
_entity.id
_entity.type
_entity.pdbx_description
1 polymer ?
#
loop_
_entity_poly.entity_id
_entity_poly.type
_entity_poly.pdbx_seq_one_letter_code
_entity_poly.pdbx_strand_id
1 'polypeptide(L)' 'MLLKEYFAGHQMMTRRDFQEICGLARTTAKTHLVRLRGEGKLVNIGLRNQPMYVPAPGYYGVSRDAAHPSR' A
#
# COMPACT_ATOMS: atom_id res chain seq x y z
N MET A 1 3.18 7.35 -11.52
CA MET A 1 2.63 7.54 -10.15
C MET A 1 3.53 6.72 -9.23
N LEU A 2 4.14 7.34 -8.22
CA LEU A 2 5.19 6.73 -7.38
C LEU A 2 4.85 5.31 -6.87
N LEU A 3 3.63 5.09 -6.40
CA LEU A 3 3.20 3.77 -5.91
C LEU A 3 3.03 2.74 -7.04
N LYS A 4 2.54 3.14 -8.21
CA LYS A 4 2.40 2.23 -9.37
C LYS A 4 3.77 1.75 -9.85
N GLU A 5 4.76 2.63 -9.87
CA GLU A 5 6.14 2.27 -10.22
C GLU A 5 6.77 1.38 -9.15
N TYR A 6 6.55 1.69 -7.86
CA TYR A 6 7.02 0.85 -6.77
C TYR A 6 6.46 -0.57 -6.85
N PHE A 7 5.14 -0.71 -6.99
CA PHE A 7 4.46 -2.01 -7.07
C PHE A 7 4.69 -2.77 -8.38
N ALA A 8 5.30 -2.14 -9.40
CA ALA A 8 5.75 -2.86 -10.59
C ALA A 8 6.94 -3.79 -10.30
N GLY A 9 7.76 -3.45 -9.30
CA GLY A 9 8.93 -4.24 -8.88
C GLY A 9 8.80 -4.89 -7.49
N HIS A 10 7.79 -4.50 -6.71
CA HIS A 10 7.63 -4.96 -5.31
C HIS A 10 6.23 -5.52 -5.09
N GLN A 11 6.16 -6.71 -4.48
CA GLN A 11 4.87 -7.35 -4.17
C GLN A 11 4.15 -6.69 -2.99
N MET A 12 4.91 -6.12 -2.06
CA MET A 12 4.38 -5.52 -0.84
C MET A 12 5.17 -4.28 -0.44
N MET A 13 4.55 -3.46 0.41
CA MET A 13 5.08 -2.19 0.87
C MET A 13 4.87 -2.06 2.38
N THR A 14 5.90 -1.68 3.11
CA THR A 14 5.80 -1.32 4.51
C THR A 14 5.50 0.16 4.67
N ARG A 15 5.16 0.59 5.90
CA ARG A 15 5.04 2.02 6.21
C ARG A 15 6.36 2.78 5.98
N ARG A 16 7.50 2.13 6.17
CA ARG A 16 8.81 2.76 5.95
C ARG A 16 9.01 3.06 4.47
N ASP A 17 8.74 2.09 3.62
CA ASP A 17 8.89 2.24 2.17
C ASP A 17 7.97 3.36 1.68
N PHE A 18 6.69 3.37 2.09
CA PHE A 18 5.76 4.46 1.74
C PHE A 18 6.27 5.84 2.18
N GLN A 19 6.87 5.92 3.37
CA GLN A 19 7.45 7.15 3.89
C GLN A 19 8.61 7.63 3.00
N GLU A 20 9.52 6.74 2.62
CA GLU A 20 10.70 7.04 1.82
C GLU A 20 10.32 7.39 0.37
N ILE A 21 9.44 6.60 -0.27
CA ILE A 21 8.94 6.82 -1.63
C ILE A 21 8.23 8.17 -1.76
N CYS A 22 7.41 8.53 -0.78
CA CYS A 22 6.65 9.78 -0.80
C CYS A 22 7.39 10.97 -0.17
N GLY A 23 8.59 10.76 0.41
CA GLY A 23 9.34 11.82 1.10
C GLY A 23 8.60 12.45 2.27
N LEU A 24 7.76 11.67 2.97
CA LEU A 24 6.86 12.18 4.01
C LEU A 24 7.45 12.04 5.41
N ALA A 25 6.98 12.87 6.34
CA ALA A 25 7.15 12.60 7.77
C ALA A 25 6.39 11.32 8.16
N ARG A 26 6.88 10.62 9.19
CA ARG A 26 6.29 9.35 9.68
C ARG A 26 4.78 9.45 9.98
N THR A 27 4.35 10.53 10.62
CA THR A 27 2.94 10.75 10.99
C THR A 27 2.07 10.95 9.76
N THR A 28 2.53 11.77 8.82
CA THR A 28 1.87 12.00 7.53
C THR A 28 1.76 10.71 6.73
N ALA A 29 2.85 9.95 6.60
CA ALA A 29 2.85 8.65 5.93
C ALA A 29 1.79 7.69 6.52
N LYS A 30 1.68 7.64 7.85
CA LYS A 30 0.66 6.82 8.54
C LYS A 30 -0.75 7.28 8.21
N THR A 31 -1.04 8.58 8.26
CA THR A 31 -2.36 9.14 7.92
C THR A 31 -2.75 8.81 6.48
N HIS A 32 -1.83 8.94 5.54
CA HIS A 32 -2.06 8.59 4.15
C HIS A 32 -2.32 7.08 3.96
N LEU A 33 -1.58 6.20 4.63
CA LEU A 33 -1.84 4.75 4.57
C LEU A 33 -3.21 4.37 5.14
N VAL A 34 -3.63 4.99 6.24
CA VAL A 34 -4.99 4.79 6.79
C VAL A 34 -6.05 5.23 5.78
N ARG A 35 -5.86 6.39 5.14
CA ARG A 35 -6.76 6.91 4.11
C ARG A 35 -6.83 5.97 2.90
N LEU A 36 -5.70 5.55 2.35
CA LEU A 36 -5.65 4.65 1.19
C LEU A 36 -6.28 3.29 1.48
N ARG A 37 -6.14 2.80 2.72
CA ARG A 37 -6.83 1.60 3.18
C ARG A 37 -8.34 1.81 3.29
N GLY A 38 -8.77 2.96 3.83
CA GLY A 38 -10.19 3.32 3.93
C GLY A 38 -10.85 3.52 2.55
N GLU A 39 -10.10 4.01 1.58
CA GLU A 39 -10.52 4.11 0.17
C GLU A 39 -10.51 2.75 -0.57
N GLY A 40 -10.04 1.67 0.07
CA GLY A 40 -9.96 0.34 -0.55
C GLY A 40 -8.87 0.19 -1.61
N LYS A 41 -7.91 1.13 -1.69
CA LYS A 41 -6.81 1.09 -2.67
C LYS A 41 -5.65 0.22 -2.23
N LEU A 42 -5.47 0.10 -0.92
CA LEU A 42 -4.46 -0.74 -0.29
C LEU A 42 -5.13 -1.67 0.73
N VAL A 43 -4.62 -2.90 0.81
CA VAL A 43 -5.02 -3.86 1.83
C VAL A 43 -3.85 -4.10 2.78
N ASN A 44 -4.11 -4.09 4.09
CA ASN A 44 -3.11 -4.48 5.08
C ASN A 44 -3.19 -5.99 5.34
N ILE A 45 -2.20 -6.72 4.85
CA ILE A 45 -2.03 -8.17 5.05
C ILE A 45 -1.09 -8.49 6.24
N GLY A 46 -0.49 -7.46 6.85
CA GLY A 46 0.42 -7.62 7.97
C GLY A 46 -0.26 -7.63 9.34
N LEU A 47 0.56 -7.83 10.37
CA LEU A 47 0.15 -7.73 11.76
C LEU A 47 -0.13 -6.27 12.15
N ARG A 48 -0.89 -6.05 13.22
CA ARG A 48 -1.22 -4.70 13.73
C ARG A 48 0.03 -3.83 13.96
N ASN A 49 1.10 -4.45 14.48
CA ASN A 49 2.35 -3.76 14.84
C ASN A 49 3.40 -3.83 13.72
N GLN A 50 3.20 -4.68 12.71
CA GLN A 50 4.06 -4.84 11.55
C GLN A 50 3.18 -4.86 10.28
N PRO A 51 2.59 -3.72 9.91
CA PRO A 51 1.68 -3.66 8.77
C PRO A 51 2.44 -3.81 7.46
N MET A 52 1.88 -4.62 6.56
CA MET A 52 2.36 -4.84 5.21
C MET A 52 1.20 -4.57 4.26
N TYR A 53 1.42 -3.69 3.30
CA TYR A 53 0.40 -3.19 2.39
C TYR A 53 0.61 -3.75 1.00
N VAL A 54 -0.48 -4.19 0.38
CA VAL A 54 -0.52 -4.62 -1.01
C VAL A 54 -1.59 -3.83 -1.77
N PRO A 55 -1.42 -3.61 -3.07
CA PRO A 55 -2.44 -2.99 -3.91
C PRO A 55 -3.70 -3.85 -3.98
N ALA A 56 -4.86 -3.19 -3.87
CA ALA A 56 -6.12 -3.85 -4.16
C ALA A 56 -6.30 -4.04 -5.69
N PRO A 57 -7.09 -5.03 -6.13
CA PRO A 57 -7.43 -5.22 -7.53
C PRO A 57 -7.92 -3.93 -8.20
N GLY A 58 -7.38 -3.62 -9.37
CA GLY A 58 -7.68 -2.40 -10.12
C GLY A 58 -6.84 -1.17 -9.73
N TYR A 59 -5.94 -1.29 -8.75
CA TYR A 59 -5.06 -0.20 -8.32
C TYR A 59 -3.58 -0.53 -8.50
N TYR A 60 -2.80 0.52 -8.74
CA TYR A 60 -1.33 0.49 -8.78
C TYR A 60 -0.70 -0.60 -9.66
N GLY A 61 -1.36 -1.02 -10.73
CA GLY A 61 -0.86 -2.02 -11.66
C GLY A 61 -1.44 -3.43 -11.49
N VAL A 62 -2.29 -3.64 -10.47
CA VAL A 62 -3.02 -4.91 -10.31
C VAL A 62 -4.28 -4.92 -11.18
N SER A 63 -4.52 -6.02 -11.89
CA SER A 63 -5.76 -6.22 -12.67
C SER A 63 -7.00 -6.16 -11.77
N ARG A 64 -8.13 -5.72 -12.32
CA ARG A 64 -9.42 -5.74 -11.60
C ARG A 64 -9.91 -7.15 -11.31
N ASP A 65 -9.50 -8.12 -12.13
CA ASP A 65 -9.88 -9.54 -11.98
C ASP A 65 -8.96 -10.31 -11.04
N ALA A 66 -7.93 -9.65 -10.48
CA ALA A 66 -7.04 -10.29 -9.53
C ALA A 66 -7.79 -10.64 -8.23
N ALA A 67 -7.39 -11.75 -7.60
CA ALA A 67 -7.92 -12.14 -6.31
C ALA A 67 -7.71 -11.01 -5.29
N HIS A 68 -8.74 -10.70 -4.51
CA HIS A 68 -8.63 -9.69 -3.48
C HIS A 68 -7.70 -10.23 -2.37
N PRO A 69 -6.58 -9.54 -2.07
CA PRO A 69 -5.69 -10.01 -1.03
C PRO A 69 -6.43 -10.00 0.32
N SER A 70 -6.43 -11.14 0.99
CA SER A 70 -6.99 -11.28 2.34
C SER A 70 -5.92 -11.00 3.39
N ARG A 71 -6.36 -10.54 4.56
CA ARG A 71 -5.50 -10.45 5.75
C ARG A 71 -5.22 -11.83 6.33
#